data_AF-A0AB38SCH1-F1
#
_entry.id   AF-A0AB38SCH1-F1
#
_cell.length_a   1.000
_cell.length_b   1.000
_cell.length_c   1.000
_cell.angle_alpha   90.00
_cell.angle_beta   90.00
_cell.angle_gamma   90.00
#
_symmetry.space_group_name_H-M   'P 1'
#
loop_
_entity.id
_entity.type
_entity.pdbx_description
1 polymer ?
#
loop_
_entity_poly.entity_id
_entity_poly.type
_entity_poly.pdbx_seq_one_letter_code
_entity_poly.pdbx_strand_id
1 'polypeptide(L)'
;MRIGTKVSLLVILAMTGVGGAVAQSPGNQPKAAGMEADVTKIKQAMLGNWESIAPEVRPSAAKNADGSLKPFYLKRTFKYLPSDRFELEIVNSADPYGAIPLARIKIGGHMLWQGPHPIAPGAQKVDFVADESYEVAPLAQGFADVLNKVASDGYSAWAVNTSQSVFGKSFVPFALKAGTNFVEYDLVYLRGDLLFWGARNIDGRGFDTEQNRPTNLQIPLIRK
;
A
#
# COMPACT_ATOMS: atom_id res chain seq x y z
N MET A 1 7.37 -51.14 49.63
CA MET A 1 8.61 -51.64 49.01
C MET A 1 9.14 -50.56 48.07
N ARG A 2 10.32 -50.04 48.41
CA ARG A 2 11.29 -49.18 47.70
C ARG A 2 10.88 -48.36 46.45
N ILE A 3 10.99 -47.05 46.65
CA ILE A 3 11.38 -46.00 45.69
C ILE A 3 12.69 -46.41 45.01
N GLY A 4 12.73 -46.29 43.67
CA GLY A 4 13.90 -46.60 42.85
C GLY A 4 14.45 -45.37 42.15
N THR A 5 15.49 -44.78 42.75
CA THR A 5 16.43 -43.84 42.12
C THR A 5 17.42 -44.63 41.25
N LYS A 6 17.81 -44.11 40.07
CA LYS A 6 19.13 -44.23 39.39
C LYS A 6 19.01 -43.69 37.95
N VAL A 7 19.97 -43.05 37.29
CA VAL A 7 21.26 -42.40 37.59
C VAL A 7 21.60 -41.67 36.28
N SER A 8 22.16 -40.47 36.36
CA SER A 8 22.75 -39.74 35.23
C SER A 8 23.87 -40.52 34.56
N LEU A 9 23.96 -40.49 33.23
CA LEU A 9 25.23 -40.66 32.54
C LEU A 9 25.43 -39.53 31.54
N LEU A 10 26.33 -38.63 31.93
CA LEU A 10 26.94 -37.59 31.15
C LEU A 10 27.94 -38.25 30.18
N VAL A 11 27.84 -37.99 28.87
CA VAL A 11 28.96 -38.22 27.94
C VAL A 11 29.30 -36.89 27.30
N ILE A 12 30.46 -36.39 27.69
CA ILE A 12 31.20 -35.29 27.11
C ILE A 12 31.95 -35.84 25.89
N LEU A 13 31.85 -35.19 24.75
CA LEU A 13 32.93 -35.22 23.76
C LEU A 13 33.19 -33.80 23.24
N ALA A 14 34.31 -33.26 23.69
CA ALA A 14 34.94 -32.07 23.15
C ALA A 14 35.76 -32.46 21.91
N MET A 15 35.66 -31.67 20.84
CA MET A 15 36.66 -31.58 19.79
C MET A 15 36.93 -30.09 19.56
N THR A 16 38.06 -29.66 20.08
CA THR A 16 38.75 -28.39 19.80
C THR A 16 39.33 -28.41 18.38
N GLY A 17 39.24 -27.29 17.65
CA GLY A 17 39.88 -27.20 16.34
C GLY A 17 39.72 -25.86 15.62
N VAL A 18 40.32 -24.81 16.18
CA VAL A 18 41.10 -23.75 15.49
C VAL A 18 40.51 -23.05 14.25
N GLY A 19 40.38 -21.72 14.35
CA GLY A 19 40.82 -20.82 13.28
C GLY A 19 39.71 -20.01 12.61
N GLY A 20 39.50 -18.79 13.09
CA GLY A 20 38.69 -17.79 12.40
C GLY A 20 38.10 -16.76 13.35
N ALA A 21 38.95 -15.91 13.93
CA ALA A 21 38.49 -14.72 14.61
C ALA A 21 37.69 -13.86 13.61
N VAL A 22 36.37 -13.78 13.78
CA VAL A 22 35.55 -12.83 13.03
C VAL A 22 35.91 -11.45 13.56
N ALA A 23 36.55 -10.64 12.71
CA ALA A 23 36.87 -9.26 12.99
C ALA A 23 35.56 -8.49 13.28
N GLN A 24 35.32 -8.17 14.55
CA GLN A 24 34.35 -7.14 14.91
C GLN A 24 34.99 -5.80 14.61
N SER A 25 34.64 -5.23 13.46
CA SER A 25 34.97 -3.84 13.15
C SER A 25 34.16 -2.94 14.08
N PRO A 26 34.77 -1.99 14.81
CA PRO A 26 34.02 -0.94 15.47
C PRO A 26 33.45 -0.04 14.37
N GLY A 27 32.23 -0.36 13.93
CA GLY A 27 31.46 0.48 13.06
C GLY A 27 31.19 1.78 13.77
N ASN A 28 32.06 2.76 13.55
CA ASN A 28 31.82 4.15 13.85
C ASN A 28 30.73 4.63 12.87
N GLN A 29 29.51 4.09 13.01
CA GLN A 29 28.35 4.64 12.35
C GLN A 29 28.10 6.00 13.00
N PRO A 30 28.17 7.09 12.23
CA PRO A 30 27.68 8.36 12.71
C PRO A 30 26.27 8.13 13.22
N LYS A 31 25.99 8.55 14.47
CA LYS A 31 24.63 8.76 14.96
C LYS A 31 23.83 9.33 13.80
N ALA A 32 22.74 8.65 13.42
CA ALA A 32 21.82 9.05 12.37
C ALA A 32 21.05 10.34 12.75
N ALA A 33 21.79 11.41 13.03
CA ALA A 33 21.33 12.73 13.39
C ALA A 33 21.27 13.65 12.15
N GLY A 34 21.23 13.06 10.95
CA GLY A 34 21.24 13.79 9.67
C GLY A 34 20.25 13.27 8.62
N MET A 35 19.25 12.49 9.01
CA MET A 35 18.26 11.93 8.07
C MET A 35 16.81 12.15 8.55
N GLU A 36 16.50 13.37 8.99
CA GLU A 36 15.34 13.99 8.36
C GLU A 36 15.71 14.09 6.88
N ALA A 37 15.28 13.11 6.08
CA ALA A 37 15.34 13.29 4.65
C ALA A 37 14.58 14.58 4.37
N ASP A 38 15.29 15.61 3.93
CA ASP A 38 14.73 16.93 3.70
C ASP A 38 13.49 16.75 2.82
N VAL A 39 12.31 16.89 3.43
CA VAL A 39 11.03 16.61 2.77
C VAL A 39 10.90 17.47 1.51
N THR A 40 11.52 18.66 1.50
CA THR A 40 11.62 19.52 0.32
C THR A 40 12.32 18.81 -0.83
N LYS A 41 13.44 18.13 -0.58
CA LYS A 41 14.15 17.35 -1.61
C LYS A 41 13.33 16.16 -2.08
N ILE A 42 12.63 15.47 -1.18
CA ILE A 42 11.72 14.38 -1.56
C ILE A 42 10.63 14.90 -2.49
N LYS A 43 9.94 15.97 -2.10
CA LYS A 43 8.89 16.61 -2.91
C LYS A 43 9.41 17.02 -4.28
N GLN A 44 10.56 17.70 -4.34
CA GLN A 44 11.17 18.10 -5.61
C GLN A 44 11.51 16.89 -6.49
N ALA A 45 12.08 15.84 -5.90
CA ALA A 45 12.39 14.62 -6.64
C ALA A 45 11.11 13.90 -7.10
N MET A 46 10.01 13.98 -6.37
CA MET A 46 8.76 13.32 -6.75
C MET A 46 8.06 13.97 -7.94
N LEU A 47 8.34 15.23 -8.29
CA LEU A 47 7.65 15.91 -9.38
C LEU A 47 7.69 15.09 -10.68
N GLY A 48 6.53 14.95 -11.32
CA GLY A 48 6.38 14.23 -12.57
C GLY A 48 5.50 12.98 -12.48
N ASN A 49 5.68 12.08 -13.45
CA ASN A 49 4.84 10.91 -13.67
C ASN A 49 5.52 9.64 -13.19
N TRP A 50 4.74 8.75 -12.61
CA TRP A 50 5.15 7.48 -12.04
C TRP A 50 4.18 6.37 -12.43
N GLU A 51 4.66 5.15 -12.62
CA GLU A 51 3.81 4.00 -12.94
C GLU A 51 4.28 2.71 -12.26
N SER A 52 3.34 1.85 -11.87
CA SER A 52 3.66 0.54 -11.27
C SER A 52 4.45 -0.32 -12.25
N ILE A 53 5.57 -0.88 -11.77
CA ILE A 53 6.39 -1.82 -12.55
C ILE A 53 5.67 -3.14 -12.82
N ALA A 54 4.77 -3.55 -11.92
CA ALA A 54 4.02 -4.80 -11.98
C ALA A 54 2.68 -4.67 -11.23
N PRO A 55 1.72 -5.58 -11.47
CA PRO A 55 0.51 -5.66 -10.65
C PRO A 55 0.82 -5.90 -9.17
N GLU A 56 0.17 -5.11 -8.33
CA GLU A 56 0.22 -5.18 -6.87
C GLU A 56 -0.84 -6.11 -6.35
N VAL A 57 -0.53 -6.94 -5.34
CA VAL A 57 -1.55 -7.68 -4.61
C VAL A 57 -2.13 -6.80 -3.50
N ARG A 58 -3.45 -6.79 -3.38
CA ARG A 58 -4.17 -6.16 -2.27
C ARG A 58 -4.98 -7.24 -1.54
N PRO A 59 -4.57 -7.62 -0.33
CA PRO A 59 -5.39 -8.45 0.55
C PRO A 59 -6.78 -7.82 0.74
N SER A 60 -7.77 -8.69 0.85
CA SER A 60 -9.16 -8.32 1.10
C SER A 60 -9.60 -8.84 2.46
N ALA A 61 -10.39 -8.04 3.17
CA ALA A 61 -11.07 -8.50 4.37
C ALA A 61 -12.19 -9.51 4.04
N ALA A 62 -12.70 -9.46 2.80
CA ALA A 62 -13.67 -10.43 2.31
C ALA A 62 -12.98 -11.74 1.88
N LYS A 63 -13.62 -12.86 2.19
CA LYS A 63 -13.22 -14.20 1.77
C LYS A 63 -14.23 -14.75 0.76
N ASN A 64 -13.83 -15.75 0.00
CA ASN A 64 -14.78 -16.55 -0.78
C ASN A 64 -15.69 -17.37 0.15
N ALA A 65 -16.79 -17.89 -0.39
CA ALA A 65 -17.77 -18.67 0.39
C ALA A 65 -17.15 -19.94 1.01
N ASP A 66 -16.12 -20.49 0.38
CA ASP A 66 -15.34 -21.64 0.86
C ASP A 66 -14.24 -21.24 1.89
N GLY A 67 -14.17 -19.98 2.28
CA GLY A 67 -13.18 -19.44 3.22
C GLY A 67 -11.81 -19.14 2.62
N SER A 68 -11.59 -19.39 1.32
CA SER A 68 -10.34 -19.04 0.65
C SER A 68 -10.16 -17.52 0.51
N LEU A 69 -8.90 -17.08 0.40
CA LEU A 69 -8.57 -15.67 0.25
C LEU A 69 -9.05 -15.13 -1.09
N LYS A 70 -9.55 -13.89 -1.08
CA LYS A 70 -10.04 -13.20 -2.29
C LYS A 70 -9.30 -11.87 -2.48
N PRO A 71 -8.00 -11.88 -2.81
CA PRO A 71 -7.28 -10.65 -3.10
C PRO A 71 -7.80 -10.01 -4.38
N PHE A 72 -7.51 -8.73 -4.56
CA PHE A 72 -7.60 -8.07 -5.85
C PHE A 72 -6.21 -7.56 -6.24
N TYR A 73 -6.04 -7.29 -7.52
CA TYR A 73 -4.78 -6.84 -8.08
C TYR A 73 -4.94 -5.45 -8.66
N LEU A 74 -3.89 -4.64 -8.65
CA LEU A 74 -3.96 -3.32 -9.25
C LEU A 74 -2.66 -2.83 -9.86
N LYS A 75 -2.76 -1.89 -10.80
CA LYS A 75 -1.65 -1.03 -11.21
C LYS A 75 -2.03 0.42 -10.99
N ARG A 76 -1.03 1.25 -10.72
CA ARG A 76 -1.18 2.69 -10.51
C ARG A 76 -0.42 3.47 -11.58
N THR A 77 -1.03 4.55 -12.04
CA THR A 77 -0.35 5.68 -12.68
C THR A 77 -0.52 6.86 -11.75
N PHE A 78 0.58 7.43 -11.28
CA PHE A 78 0.59 8.49 -10.30
C PHE A 78 1.34 9.70 -10.85
N LYS A 79 0.84 10.88 -10.58
CA LYS A 79 1.50 12.13 -10.92
C LYS A 79 1.54 13.02 -9.70
N TYR A 80 2.74 13.41 -9.31
CA TYR A 80 2.94 14.39 -8.26
C TYR A 80 3.22 15.75 -8.89
N LEU A 81 2.49 16.76 -8.42
CA LEU A 81 2.43 18.09 -8.98
C LEU A 81 2.91 19.12 -7.94
N PRO A 82 3.21 20.36 -8.36
CA PRO A 82 3.47 21.44 -7.42
C PRO A 82 2.34 21.62 -6.40
N SER A 83 2.69 22.21 -5.25
CA SER A 83 1.76 22.45 -4.13
C SER A 83 1.14 21.18 -3.54
N ASP A 84 1.89 20.08 -3.56
CA ASP A 84 1.48 18.78 -3.01
C ASP A 84 0.24 18.16 -3.66
N ARG A 85 -0.16 18.66 -4.83
CA ARG A 85 -1.29 18.09 -5.58
C ARG A 85 -0.89 16.76 -6.22
N PHE A 86 -1.85 15.85 -6.37
CA PHE A 86 -1.67 14.60 -7.07
C PHE A 86 -2.82 14.26 -8.01
N GLU A 87 -2.49 13.46 -9.03
CA GLU A 87 -3.44 12.71 -9.86
C GLU A 87 -3.06 11.23 -9.76
N LEU A 88 -4.04 10.38 -9.50
CA LEU A 88 -3.86 8.93 -9.36
C LEU A 88 -4.90 8.21 -10.22
N GLU A 89 -4.43 7.38 -11.15
CA GLU A 89 -5.25 6.37 -11.80
C GLU A 89 -4.91 4.99 -11.25
N ILE A 90 -5.93 4.23 -10.86
CA ILE A 90 -5.82 2.83 -10.44
C ILE A 90 -6.62 1.98 -11.42
N VAL A 91 -6.02 0.92 -11.94
CA VAL A 91 -6.74 -0.14 -12.67
C VAL A 91 -6.73 -1.40 -11.83
N ASN A 92 -7.89 -1.76 -11.30
CA ASN A 92 -8.09 -3.00 -10.57
C ASN A 92 -8.32 -4.16 -11.55
N SER A 93 -7.81 -5.35 -11.21
CA SER A 93 -7.88 -6.55 -12.03
C SER A 93 -8.23 -7.79 -11.20
N ALA A 94 -8.81 -8.80 -11.86
CA ALA A 94 -9.22 -10.06 -11.24
C ALA A 94 -8.09 -11.08 -11.11
N ASP A 95 -7.01 -10.93 -11.89
CA ASP A 95 -5.92 -11.89 -11.99
C ASP A 95 -4.56 -11.26 -11.60
N PRO A 96 -3.59 -12.08 -11.16
CA PRO A 96 -2.29 -11.60 -10.68
C PRO A 96 -1.41 -10.94 -11.75
N TYR A 97 -1.71 -11.13 -13.03
CA TYR A 97 -0.95 -10.54 -14.13
C TYR A 97 -1.59 -9.25 -14.66
N GLY A 98 -2.75 -8.85 -14.14
CA GLY A 98 -3.46 -7.64 -14.57
C GLY A 98 -4.07 -7.74 -15.96
N ALA A 99 -4.31 -8.95 -16.46
CA ALA A 99 -4.85 -9.20 -17.80
C ALA A 99 -6.37 -9.00 -17.89
N ILE A 100 -7.10 -9.11 -16.77
CA ILE A 100 -8.55 -9.02 -16.66
C ILE A 100 -8.90 -7.78 -15.84
N PRO A 101 -8.95 -6.58 -16.47
CA PRO A 101 -9.30 -5.36 -15.77
C PRO A 101 -10.78 -5.34 -15.38
N LEU A 102 -11.06 -4.85 -14.17
CA LEU A 102 -12.40 -4.79 -13.60
C LEU A 102 -12.94 -3.37 -13.52
N ALA A 103 -12.10 -2.43 -13.07
CA ALA A 103 -12.49 -1.04 -12.87
C ALA A 103 -11.28 -0.12 -13.01
N ARG A 104 -11.51 1.07 -13.57
CA ARG A 104 -10.61 2.21 -13.51
C ARG A 104 -11.12 3.17 -12.45
N ILE A 105 -10.22 3.64 -11.60
CA ILE A 105 -10.50 4.66 -10.59
C ILE A 105 -9.56 5.82 -10.86
N LYS A 106 -10.09 7.05 -10.87
CA LYS A 106 -9.28 8.26 -10.95
C LYS A 106 -9.52 9.11 -9.73
N ILE A 107 -8.46 9.57 -9.10
CA ILE A 107 -8.49 10.36 -7.87
C ILE A 107 -7.58 11.57 -8.06
N GLY A 108 -8.07 12.74 -7.68
CA GLY A 108 -7.28 13.96 -7.60
C GLY A 108 -7.43 14.62 -6.24
N GLY A 109 -6.34 15.18 -5.74
CA GLY A 109 -6.35 15.93 -4.50
C GLY A 109 -4.97 16.29 -3.99
N HIS A 110 -4.81 16.35 -2.67
CA HIS A 110 -3.59 16.85 -2.01
C HIS A 110 -2.95 15.84 -1.05
N MET A 111 -1.62 15.87 -1.00
CA MET A 111 -0.80 15.12 -0.05
C MET A 111 -0.48 15.98 1.17
N LEU A 112 -0.83 15.51 2.36
CA LEU A 112 -0.44 16.14 3.62
C LEU A 112 0.75 15.37 4.23
N TRP A 113 1.88 16.04 4.40
CA TRP A 113 3.11 15.43 4.90
C TRP A 113 3.17 15.48 6.42
N GLN A 114 3.12 14.31 7.07
CA GLN A 114 2.96 14.16 8.52
C GLN A 114 4.29 13.81 9.24
N GLY A 115 5.42 13.98 8.55
CA GLY A 115 6.76 13.71 9.07
C GLY A 115 7.21 12.25 8.89
N PRO A 116 8.27 11.82 9.58
CA PRO A 116 8.91 10.52 9.32
C PRO A 116 8.01 9.30 9.60
N HIS A 117 8.12 8.28 8.75
CA HIS A 117 7.52 6.95 8.95
C HIS A 117 8.59 5.96 9.45
N PRO A 118 8.32 5.14 10.48
CA PRO A 118 9.33 4.27 11.10
C PRO A 118 9.76 3.05 10.26
N ILE A 119 9.13 2.82 9.10
CA ILE A 119 9.34 1.61 8.28
C ILE A 119 10.76 1.53 7.71
N ALA A 120 11.32 2.67 7.33
CA ALA A 120 12.65 2.80 6.76
C ALA A 120 13.14 4.23 6.93
N PRO A 121 14.45 4.45 7.15
CA PRO A 121 15.01 5.78 7.19
C PRO A 121 14.71 6.57 5.90
N GLY A 122 14.15 7.77 6.05
CA GLY A 122 13.74 8.64 4.94
C GLY A 122 12.31 8.44 4.45
N ALA A 123 11.60 7.38 4.88
CA ALA A 123 10.17 7.24 4.61
C ALA A 123 9.38 8.33 5.35
N GLN A 124 8.33 8.84 4.71
CA GLN A 124 7.46 9.90 5.25
C GLN A 124 6.03 9.38 5.38
N LYS A 125 5.37 9.70 6.48
CA LYS A 125 3.93 9.57 6.64
C LYS A 125 3.27 10.60 5.73
N VAL A 126 2.30 10.16 4.93
CA VAL A 126 1.55 11.04 4.04
C VAL A 126 0.08 10.71 4.14
N ASP A 127 -0.76 11.72 4.23
CA ASP A 127 -2.21 11.57 4.07
C ASP A 127 -2.58 11.98 2.66
N PHE A 128 -3.13 11.04 1.89
CA PHE A 128 -3.68 11.33 0.57
C PHE A 128 -5.13 11.71 0.72
N VAL A 129 -5.44 12.99 0.52
CA VAL A 129 -6.80 13.52 0.60
C VAL A 129 -7.34 13.67 -0.81
N ALA A 130 -8.42 12.96 -1.13
CA ALA A 130 -9.14 13.13 -2.38
C ALA A 130 -10.15 14.27 -2.23
N ASP A 131 -9.68 15.51 -2.45
CA ASP A 131 -10.45 16.75 -2.29
C ASP A 131 -10.73 17.50 -3.60
N GLU A 132 -10.29 16.97 -4.75
CA GLU A 132 -10.56 17.59 -6.07
C GLU A 132 -11.44 16.73 -6.98
N SER A 133 -11.15 15.42 -7.05
CA SER A 133 -11.93 14.52 -7.92
C SER A 133 -11.87 13.07 -7.46
N TYR A 134 -12.94 12.33 -7.78
CA TYR A 134 -13.02 10.88 -7.61
C TYR A 134 -13.99 10.33 -8.65
N GLU A 135 -13.48 9.54 -9.59
CA GLU A 135 -14.24 8.90 -10.64
C GLU A 135 -14.04 7.39 -10.68
N VAL A 136 -15.07 6.67 -11.12
CA VAL A 136 -15.04 5.22 -11.31
C VAL A 136 -15.60 4.89 -12.70
N ALA A 137 -14.93 3.99 -13.40
CA ALA A 137 -15.40 3.42 -14.66
C ALA A 137 -15.30 1.89 -14.61
N PRO A 138 -16.41 1.15 -14.81
CA PRO A 138 -16.36 -0.30 -14.99
C PRO A 138 -15.59 -0.65 -16.27
N LEU A 139 -14.73 -1.67 -16.20
CA LEU A 139 -14.00 -2.20 -17.36
C LEU A 139 -14.48 -3.60 -17.76
N ALA A 140 -15.28 -4.25 -16.91
CA ALA A 140 -15.91 -5.54 -17.17
C ALA A 140 -17.41 -5.46 -16.91
N GLN A 141 -18.20 -6.16 -17.74
CA GLN A 141 -19.67 -6.17 -17.63
C GLN A 141 -20.14 -6.65 -16.25
N GLY A 142 -19.55 -7.73 -15.73
CA GLY A 142 -19.91 -8.23 -14.40
C GLY A 142 -19.66 -7.21 -13.28
N PHE A 143 -18.70 -6.31 -13.42
CA PHE A 143 -18.49 -5.23 -12.46
C PHE A 143 -19.56 -4.14 -12.61
N ALA A 144 -19.90 -3.75 -13.85
CA ALA A 144 -21.01 -2.82 -14.10
C ALA A 144 -22.33 -3.35 -13.54
N ASP A 145 -22.62 -4.64 -13.71
CA ASP A 145 -23.83 -5.29 -13.19
C ASP A 145 -23.88 -5.27 -11.65
N VAL A 146 -22.73 -5.43 -10.98
CA VAL A 146 -22.64 -5.29 -9.52
C VAL A 146 -22.92 -3.84 -9.12
N LEU A 147 -22.29 -2.85 -9.78
CA LEU A 147 -22.54 -1.44 -9.46
C LEU A 147 -23.99 -1.03 -9.67
N ASN A 148 -24.65 -1.51 -10.72
CA ASN A 148 -26.07 -1.27 -10.95
C ASN A 148 -26.98 -1.86 -9.84
N LYS A 149 -26.49 -2.82 -9.06
CA LYS A 149 -27.21 -3.39 -7.91
C LYS A 149 -26.91 -2.66 -6.60
N VAL A 150 -25.67 -2.22 -6.39
CA VAL A 150 -25.21 -1.74 -5.07
C VAL A 150 -24.91 -0.24 -5.02
N ALA A 151 -24.92 0.44 -6.17
CA ALA A 151 -24.58 1.85 -6.33
C ALA A 151 -25.47 2.53 -7.40
N SER A 152 -26.78 2.23 -7.40
CA SER A 152 -27.75 2.86 -8.30
C SER A 152 -28.14 4.27 -7.88
N ASP A 153 -28.22 4.51 -6.57
CA ASP A 153 -28.84 5.71 -6.03
C ASP A 153 -27.92 6.93 -6.20
N GLY A 154 -28.37 7.94 -6.96
CA GLY A 154 -27.58 9.14 -7.24
C GLY A 154 -26.56 8.98 -8.38
N TYR A 155 -26.65 7.88 -9.13
CA TYR A 155 -25.81 7.59 -10.29
C TYR A 155 -26.67 7.28 -11.52
N SER A 156 -26.10 7.53 -12.70
CA SER A 156 -26.66 6.98 -13.93
C SER A 156 -26.39 5.48 -13.99
N ALA A 157 -27.09 4.76 -14.87
CA ALA A 157 -26.82 3.36 -15.11
C ALA A 157 -25.33 3.15 -15.44
N TRP A 158 -24.68 2.26 -14.70
CA TRP A 158 -23.28 1.92 -14.89
C TRP A 158 -23.12 1.11 -16.17
N ALA A 159 -22.21 1.54 -17.03
CA ALA A 159 -21.89 0.90 -18.29
C ALA A 159 -20.36 0.76 -18.42
N VAL A 160 -19.94 -0.27 -19.14
CA VAL A 160 -18.51 -0.52 -19.39
C VAL A 160 -17.89 0.66 -20.14
N ASN A 161 -16.70 1.07 -19.70
CA ASN A 161 -15.93 2.23 -20.17
C ASN A 161 -16.56 3.61 -19.94
N THR A 162 -17.70 3.71 -19.23
CA THR A 162 -18.32 4.99 -18.88
C THR A 162 -17.90 5.39 -17.48
N SER A 163 -17.18 6.51 -17.37
CA SER A 163 -16.79 7.10 -16.09
C SER A 163 -17.97 7.82 -15.44
N GLN A 164 -18.11 7.69 -14.12
CA GLN A 164 -19.00 8.52 -13.33
C GLN A 164 -18.26 9.07 -12.10
N SER A 165 -18.54 10.33 -11.78
CA SER A 165 -18.04 10.95 -10.57
C SER A 165 -18.76 10.41 -9.33
N VAL A 166 -17.97 9.87 -8.41
CA VAL A 166 -18.36 9.48 -7.05
C VAL A 166 -17.92 10.52 -6.01
N PHE A 167 -17.27 11.59 -6.45
CA PHE A 167 -16.77 12.66 -5.59
C PHE A 167 -17.88 13.31 -4.76
N GLY A 168 -17.67 13.43 -3.45
CA GLY A 168 -18.64 14.00 -2.51
C GLY A 168 -19.92 13.18 -2.31
N LYS A 169 -20.02 12.00 -2.92
CA LYS A 169 -21.19 11.12 -2.88
C LYS A 169 -20.93 9.86 -2.06
N SER A 170 -22.00 9.24 -1.59
CA SER A 170 -21.91 7.90 -0.99
C SER A 170 -21.65 6.86 -2.07
N PHE A 171 -20.62 6.02 -1.89
CA PHE A 171 -20.28 4.95 -2.82
C PHE A 171 -19.86 3.71 -2.04
N VAL A 172 -20.82 2.82 -1.81
CA VAL A 172 -20.70 1.64 -0.94
C VAL A 172 -19.53 0.72 -1.32
N PRO A 173 -19.24 0.43 -2.61
CA PRO A 173 -18.11 -0.45 -2.96
C PRO A 173 -16.76 -0.02 -2.39
N PHE A 174 -16.57 1.29 -2.17
CA PHE A 174 -15.35 1.85 -1.58
C PHE A 174 -15.60 2.51 -0.21
N ALA A 175 -16.73 2.20 0.43
CA ALA A 175 -17.15 2.73 1.72
C ALA A 175 -17.13 4.27 1.81
N LEU A 176 -17.34 4.97 0.67
CA LEU A 176 -17.38 6.43 0.65
C LEU A 176 -18.70 6.92 1.24
N LYS A 177 -18.63 8.00 2.02
CA LYS A 177 -19.77 8.68 2.63
C LYS A 177 -19.89 10.09 2.05
N ALA A 178 -21.11 10.49 1.71
CA ALA A 178 -21.38 11.85 1.26
C ALA A 178 -20.94 12.89 2.29
N GLY A 179 -20.44 14.03 1.81
CA GLY A 179 -19.99 15.14 2.65
C GLY A 179 -18.64 14.96 3.35
N THR A 180 -17.91 13.87 3.06
CA THR A 180 -16.55 13.63 3.57
C THR A 180 -15.58 13.33 2.44
N ASN A 181 -14.38 13.93 2.48
CA ASN A 181 -13.32 13.56 1.57
C ASN A 181 -12.75 12.19 1.97
N PHE A 182 -12.40 11.39 0.97
CA PHE A 182 -11.64 10.17 1.19
C PHE A 182 -10.22 10.56 1.62
N VAL A 183 -9.73 9.93 2.69
CA VAL A 183 -8.38 10.13 3.21
C VAL A 183 -7.73 8.75 3.38
N GLU A 184 -6.54 8.58 2.78
CA GLU A 184 -5.71 7.39 2.97
C GLU A 184 -4.44 7.78 3.75
N TYR A 185 -4.32 7.26 4.98
CA TYR A 185 -3.17 7.44 5.86
C TYR A 185 -2.05 6.48 5.44
N ASP A 186 -1.26 6.85 4.44
CA ASP A 186 -0.23 5.99 3.84
C ASP A 186 1.18 6.51 4.19
N LEU A 187 2.16 6.15 3.37
CA LEU A 187 3.52 6.60 3.42
C LEU A 187 4.07 6.79 2.00
N VAL A 188 5.13 7.56 1.91
CA VAL A 188 5.96 7.69 0.74
C VAL A 188 7.40 7.38 1.11
N TYR A 189 8.05 6.55 0.31
CA TYR A 189 9.48 6.29 0.42
C TYR A 189 10.12 6.30 -0.96
N LEU A 190 10.97 7.30 -1.21
CA LEU A 190 11.71 7.42 -2.46
C LEU A 190 13.13 6.87 -2.26
N ARG A 191 13.53 5.89 -3.07
CA ARG A 191 14.88 5.31 -3.07
C ARG A 191 15.41 5.21 -4.50
N GLY A 192 16.28 6.15 -4.88
CA GLY A 192 16.69 6.30 -6.27
C GLY A 192 15.48 6.64 -7.15
N ASP A 193 15.27 5.89 -8.22
CA ASP A 193 14.14 6.04 -9.14
C ASP A 193 12.94 5.16 -8.78
N LEU A 194 12.90 4.62 -7.56
CA LEU A 194 11.81 3.79 -7.06
C LEU A 194 11.00 4.57 -6.02
N LEU A 195 9.72 4.78 -6.33
CA LEU A 195 8.74 5.40 -5.42
C LEU A 195 7.88 4.31 -4.79
N PHE A 196 8.10 4.05 -3.50
CA PHE A 196 7.34 3.09 -2.72
C PHE A 196 6.21 3.78 -1.94
N TRP A 197 5.06 3.13 -1.91
CA TRP A 197 3.96 3.42 -0.98
C TRP A 197 3.75 2.22 -0.06
N GLY A 198 2.78 2.30 0.84
CA GLY A 198 2.41 1.21 1.71
C GLY A 198 1.73 0.03 1.01
N ALA A 199 2.11 -1.18 1.43
CA ALA A 199 1.36 -2.39 1.12
C ALA A 199 0.18 -2.52 2.09
N ARG A 200 -0.98 -2.88 1.55
CA ARG A 200 -2.21 -3.09 2.33
C ARG A 200 -1.98 -4.13 3.43
N ASN A 201 -2.58 -3.92 4.59
CA ASN A 201 -2.47 -4.84 5.73
C ASN A 201 -2.89 -6.25 5.32
N ILE A 202 -2.21 -7.26 5.88
CA ILE A 202 -2.43 -8.68 5.50
C ILE A 202 -3.85 -9.18 5.78
N ASP A 203 -4.52 -8.57 6.76
CA ASP A 203 -5.92 -8.82 7.12
C ASP A 203 -6.93 -8.05 6.24
N GLY A 204 -6.44 -7.28 5.26
CA GLY A 204 -7.24 -6.50 4.32
C GLY A 204 -7.71 -5.14 4.84
N ARG A 205 -7.40 -4.77 6.09
CA ARG A 205 -7.73 -3.45 6.65
C ARG A 205 -7.10 -2.34 5.81
N GLY A 206 -7.88 -1.29 5.57
CA GLY A 206 -7.43 -0.10 4.86
C GLY A 206 -6.63 0.85 5.72
N PHE A 207 -6.15 1.91 5.09
CA PHE A 207 -5.41 2.97 5.76
C PHE A 207 -6.35 4.12 6.08
N ASP A 208 -7.45 3.84 6.75
CA ASP A 208 -8.55 4.76 7.06
C ASP A 208 -8.32 5.52 8.38
N THR A 209 -7.28 5.17 9.13
CA THR A 209 -6.88 5.81 10.39
C THR A 209 -5.35 5.83 10.53
N GLU A 210 -4.82 6.73 11.36
CA GLU A 210 -3.38 6.79 11.70
C GLU A 210 -2.85 5.44 12.21
N GLN A 211 -3.64 4.72 13.00
CA GLN A 211 -3.25 3.42 13.58
C GLN A 211 -3.19 2.31 12.53
N ASN A 212 -3.87 2.48 11.40
CA ASN A 212 -3.88 1.52 10.30
C ASN A 212 -2.83 1.82 9.22
N ARG A 213 -1.92 2.79 9.45
CA ARG A 213 -0.82 3.08 8.52
C ARG A 213 -0.06 1.80 8.13
N PRO A 214 0.43 1.72 6.89
CA PRO A 214 1.10 0.53 6.38
C PRO A 214 2.38 0.20 7.14
N THR A 215 2.59 -1.08 7.39
CA THR A 215 3.83 -1.60 8.02
C THR A 215 4.75 -2.33 7.04
N ASN A 216 4.38 -2.36 5.76
CA ASN A 216 5.14 -2.95 4.67
C ASN A 216 5.17 -2.01 3.45
N LEU A 217 6.21 -2.12 2.62
CA LEU A 217 6.29 -1.41 1.34
C LEU A 217 5.64 -2.26 0.23
N GLN A 218 4.92 -1.59 -0.65
CA GLN A 218 4.34 -2.20 -1.86
C GLN A 218 5.37 -2.27 -2.99
N ILE A 219 5.07 -3.02 -4.05
CA ILE A 219 5.80 -2.93 -5.33
C ILE A 219 5.93 -1.45 -5.76
N PRO A 220 7.14 -0.98 -6.10
CA PRO A 220 7.38 0.43 -6.36
C PRO A 220 6.80 0.89 -7.70
N LEU A 221 6.63 2.20 -7.79
CA LEU A 221 6.43 2.92 -9.04
C LEU A 221 7.80 3.36 -9.59
N ILE A 222 7.94 3.41 -10.91
CA ILE A 222 9.09 4.00 -11.61
C ILE A 222 8.68 5.26 -12.35
N ARG A 223 9.66 6.13 -12.65
CA ARG A 223 9.42 7.29 -13.51
C ARG A 223 8.98 6.89 -14.91
N LYS A 224 8.11 7.71 -15.48
CA LYS A 224 7.65 7.63 -16.87
C LYS A 224 8.13 8.81 -17.69
#